data_AF-A0AAW7DIR7-F1
#
_entry.id   AF-A0AAW7DIR7-F1
#
_cell.length_a   1.000
_cell.length_b   1.000
_cell.length_c   1.000
_cell.angle_alpha   90.00
_cell.angle_beta   90.00
_cell.angle_gamma   90.00
#
_symmetry.space_group_name_H-M   'P 1'
#
loop_
_entity.id
_entity.type
_entity.pdbx_description
1 polymer ?
#
loop_
_entity_poly.entity_id
_entity_poly.type
_entity_poly.pdbx_seq_one_letter_code
_entity_poly.pdbx_strand_id
1 'polypeptide(L)'
;MIEFFAPEKIILDAGHNQNDPGAVHNGVTEYEVMRKFREKLSARLAKKGHNHISDKDSETNRVFQNRIRPLLKTGDITLAFHLNSSASGKATGVETFISRNAGVDSKAAAKELVDGLAAIMKIPNRGVKVENESQHSSIGILNLRGSAVLIEFGFIQTDLKIFIEKEEQILDLVESIAIKYDRNK
;
A
#
# COMPACT_ATOMS: atom_id res chain seq x y z
N MET A 1 32.14 -13.21 -12.18
CA MET A 1 31.69 -12.83 -10.83
C MET A 1 30.18 -12.94 -10.82
N ILE A 2 29.63 -13.82 -10.00
CA ILE A 2 28.18 -13.96 -9.85
C ILE A 2 27.78 -13.02 -8.73
N GLU A 3 27.18 -11.88 -9.04
CA GLU A 3 26.55 -11.05 -8.02
C GLU A 3 25.23 -11.73 -7.60
N PHE A 4 25.29 -12.47 -6.50
CA PHE A 4 24.09 -12.87 -5.77
C PHE A 4 23.59 -11.65 -4.97
N PHE A 5 22.77 -10.79 -5.58
CA PHE A 5 21.94 -9.88 -4.80
C PHE A 5 20.52 -10.43 -4.74
N ALA A 6 20.14 -11.00 -3.59
CA ALA A 6 18.79 -10.85 -3.07
C ALA A 6 18.74 -11.41 -1.64
N PRO A 7 18.74 -10.52 -0.63
CA PRO A 7 17.61 -10.59 0.29
C PRO A 7 17.27 -9.22 0.90
N GLU A 8 16.56 -8.40 0.14
CA GLU A 8 15.64 -7.35 0.59
C GLU A 8 14.51 -7.43 -0.46
N LYS A 9 13.26 -7.52 -0.04
CA LYS A 9 12.12 -7.60 -0.97
C LYS A 9 10.90 -6.87 -0.43
N ILE A 10 10.72 -5.68 -0.98
CA ILE A 10 9.53 -4.85 -0.80
C ILE A 10 8.54 -5.18 -1.94
N ILE A 11 7.27 -5.38 -1.61
CA ILE A 11 6.20 -5.59 -2.57
C ILE A 11 5.29 -4.36 -2.57
N LEU A 12 5.07 -3.81 -3.76
CA LEU A 12 4.20 -2.66 -3.98
C LEU A 12 3.00 -3.11 -4.83
N ASP A 13 1.80 -3.04 -4.25
CA ASP A 13 0.54 -3.35 -4.93
C ASP A 13 -0.23 -2.05 -5.10
N ALA A 14 -0.24 -1.45 -6.30
CA ALA A 14 -1.22 -0.41 -6.61
C ALA A 14 -2.54 -1.13 -6.87
N GLY A 15 -3.46 -1.08 -5.90
CA GLY A 15 -4.75 -1.74 -6.05
C GLY A 15 -5.44 -1.33 -7.35
N HIS A 16 -6.38 -2.18 -7.80
CA HIS A 16 -7.15 -1.94 -9.03
C HIS A 16 -6.30 -2.08 -10.31
N ASN A 17 -6.92 -1.96 -11.48
CA ASN A 17 -6.24 -2.01 -12.78
C ASN A 17 -7.06 -1.27 -13.84
N GLN A 18 -6.59 -1.21 -15.08
CA GLN A 18 -7.29 -0.49 -16.15
C GLN A 18 -8.73 -0.98 -16.40
N ASN A 19 -9.02 -2.27 -16.15
CA ASN A 19 -10.35 -2.85 -16.37
C ASN A 19 -11.24 -2.85 -15.11
N ASP A 20 -10.66 -2.57 -13.95
CA ASP A 20 -11.34 -2.39 -12.67
C ASP A 20 -10.70 -1.17 -12.00
N PRO A 21 -11.17 0.05 -12.28
CA PRO A 21 -10.49 1.29 -11.88
C PRO A 21 -10.62 1.63 -10.39
N GLY A 22 -11.38 0.83 -9.63
CA GLY A 22 -11.71 1.13 -8.24
C GLY A 22 -12.64 2.33 -8.11
N ALA A 23 -12.42 3.13 -7.06
CA ALA A 23 -13.19 4.34 -6.86
C ALA A 23 -12.97 5.37 -7.99
N VAL A 24 -14.04 6.06 -8.39
CA VAL A 24 -14.00 7.10 -9.43
C VAL A 24 -14.65 8.37 -8.90
N HIS A 25 -13.97 9.50 -9.04
CA HIS A 25 -14.49 10.81 -8.69
C HIS A 25 -14.01 11.89 -9.65
N ASN A 26 -14.95 12.65 -10.23
CA ASN A 26 -14.67 13.75 -11.17
C ASN A 26 -13.69 13.39 -12.30
N GLY A 27 -13.83 12.18 -12.85
CA GLY A 27 -12.96 11.69 -13.94
C GLY A 27 -11.59 11.17 -13.51
N VAL A 28 -11.26 11.22 -12.22
CA VAL A 28 -10.06 10.60 -11.65
C VAL A 28 -10.41 9.22 -11.09
N THR A 29 -9.56 8.23 -11.36
CA THR A 29 -9.71 6.87 -10.87
C THR A 29 -8.68 6.56 -9.79
N GLU A 30 -9.05 5.74 -8.81
CA GLU A 30 -8.15 5.22 -7.78
C GLU A 30 -6.95 4.53 -8.41
N TYR A 31 -7.19 3.67 -9.40
CA TYR A 31 -6.14 3.01 -10.18
C TYR A 31 -5.07 4.00 -10.69
N GLU A 32 -5.46 5.10 -11.35
CA GLU A 32 -4.48 6.03 -11.91
C GLU A 32 -3.65 6.74 -10.84
N VAL A 33 -4.25 7.08 -9.69
CA VAL A 33 -3.55 7.75 -8.59
C VAL A 33 -2.57 6.78 -7.93
N MET A 34 -3.02 5.56 -7.61
CA MET A 34 -2.19 4.57 -6.93
C MET A 34 -1.08 4.03 -7.85
N ARG A 35 -1.33 3.88 -9.16
CA ARG A 35 -0.31 3.54 -10.15
C ARG A 35 0.82 4.56 -10.18
N LYS A 36 0.50 5.86 -10.25
CA LYS A 36 1.49 6.95 -10.26
C LYS A 36 2.29 6.99 -8.96
N PHE A 37 1.62 6.82 -7.82
CA PHE A 37 2.27 6.76 -6.51
C PHE A 37 3.28 5.60 -6.43
N ARG A 38 2.85 4.40 -6.84
CA ARG A 38 3.69 3.20 -6.93
C ARG A 38 4.91 3.43 -7.81
N GLU A 39 4.76 4.00 -9.00
CA GLU A 39 5.87 4.28 -9.92
C GLU A 39 6.93 5.21 -9.30
N LYS A 40 6.48 6.26 -8.60
CA LYS A 40 7.38 7.18 -7.89
C LYS A 40 8.11 6.46 -6.75
N LEU A 41 7.39 5.68 -5.93
CA LEU A 41 7.99 4.92 -4.85
C LEU A 41 9.00 3.88 -5.36
N SER A 42 8.65 3.16 -6.43
CA SER A 42 9.55 2.23 -7.14
C SER A 42 10.84 2.91 -7.58
N ALA A 43 10.75 4.08 -8.22
CA ALA A 43 11.93 4.83 -8.65
C ALA A 43 12.82 5.25 -7.48
N ARG A 44 12.21 5.64 -6.34
CA ARG A 44 12.92 6.04 -5.12
C ARG A 44 13.63 4.86 -4.46
N LEU A 45 12.96 3.72 -4.30
CA LEU A 45 13.55 2.48 -3.79
C LEU A 45 14.71 2.00 -4.67
N ALA A 46 14.53 1.98 -6.00
CA ALA A 46 15.58 1.62 -6.95
C ALA A 46 16.81 2.54 -6.83
N LYS A 47 16.59 3.86 -6.73
CA LYS A 47 17.68 4.84 -6.55
C LYS A 47 18.48 4.62 -5.27
N LYS A 48 17.86 4.08 -4.22
CA LYS A 48 18.51 3.73 -2.95
C LYS A 48 19.09 2.31 -2.91
N GLY A 49 18.93 1.53 -4.00
CA GLY A 49 19.44 0.16 -4.07
C GLY A 49 18.54 -0.89 -3.40
N HIS A 50 17.30 -0.55 -3.06
CA HIS A 50 16.36 -1.50 -2.46
C HIS A 50 15.59 -2.26 -3.54
N ASN A 51 15.72 -3.58 -3.50
CA ASN A 51 15.02 -4.49 -4.40
C ASN A 51 13.52 -4.52 -4.09
N HIS A 52 12.69 -4.44 -5.13
CA HIS A 52 11.25 -4.47 -4.97
C HIS A 52 10.55 -5.14 -6.16
N ILE A 53 9.31 -5.59 -5.95
CA ILE A 53 8.42 -6.10 -6.99
C ILE A 53 7.15 -5.28 -6.94
N SER A 54 6.72 -4.77 -8.09
CA SER A 54 5.43 -4.13 -8.25
C SER A 54 4.45 -5.00 -9.04
N ASP A 55 3.17 -4.75 -8.88
CA ASP A 55 2.16 -5.16 -9.85
C ASP A 55 2.40 -4.47 -11.22
N LYS A 56 1.70 -4.95 -12.24
CA LYS A 56 1.72 -4.37 -13.59
C LYS A 56 0.31 -3.92 -13.93
N ASP A 57 0.21 -2.84 -14.69
CA ASP A 57 -1.06 -2.25 -15.14
C ASP A 57 -2.01 -3.24 -15.85
N SER A 58 -1.45 -4.27 -16.49
CA SER A 58 -2.20 -5.32 -17.19
C SER A 58 -2.57 -6.53 -16.32
N GLU A 59 -2.10 -6.59 -15.07
CA GLU A 59 -2.38 -7.67 -14.14
C GLU A 59 -3.61 -7.36 -13.30
N THR A 60 -4.46 -8.36 -13.10
CA THR A 60 -5.46 -8.29 -12.04
C THR A 60 -4.80 -8.60 -10.69
N ASN A 61 -5.40 -8.19 -9.58
CA ASN A 61 -4.92 -8.50 -8.23
C ASN A 61 -4.64 -10.00 -8.05
N ARG A 62 -5.50 -10.86 -8.61
CA ARG A 62 -5.32 -12.32 -8.56
C ARG A 62 -4.07 -12.79 -9.33
N VAL A 63 -3.84 -12.25 -10.52
CA VAL A 63 -2.65 -12.59 -11.33
C VAL A 63 -1.39 -12.14 -10.60
N PHE A 64 -1.38 -10.91 -10.07
CA PHE A 64 -0.25 -10.39 -9.32
C PHE A 64 0.05 -11.24 -8.07
N GLN A 65 -0.96 -11.51 -7.24
CA GLN A 65 -0.82 -12.36 -6.05
C GLN A 65 -0.26 -13.75 -6.37
N ASN A 66 -0.73 -14.38 -7.45
CA ASN A 66 -0.21 -15.68 -7.89
C ASN A 66 1.26 -15.61 -8.33
N ARG A 67 1.67 -14.52 -8.98
CA ARG A 67 3.05 -14.30 -9.45
C ARG A 67 4.02 -14.12 -8.28
N ILE A 68 3.64 -13.37 -7.24
CA ILE A 68 4.54 -13.07 -6.11
C ILE A 68 4.52 -14.14 -5.03
N ARG A 69 3.42 -14.89 -4.85
CA ARG A 69 3.28 -15.90 -3.79
C ARG A 69 4.46 -16.88 -3.66
N PRO A 70 5.00 -17.48 -4.74
CA PRO A 70 6.15 -18.39 -4.61
C PRO A 70 7.48 -17.67 -4.34
N LEU A 71 7.54 -16.35 -4.49
CA LEU A 71 8.75 -15.53 -4.35
C LEU A 71 8.89 -14.93 -2.94
N LEU A 72 7.81 -14.93 -2.16
CA LEU A 72 7.72 -14.25 -0.87
C LEU A 72 8.44 -15.02 0.24
N LYS A 73 9.14 -14.27 1.11
CA LYS A 73 9.82 -14.75 2.32
C LYS A 73 9.22 -14.09 3.56
N THR A 74 9.51 -14.66 4.73
CA THR A 74 8.98 -14.16 6.01
C THR A 74 9.47 -12.73 6.33
N GLY A 75 10.63 -12.33 5.82
CA GLY A 75 11.17 -10.99 6.04
C GLY A 75 10.65 -9.91 5.10
N ASP A 76 9.91 -10.28 4.05
CA ASP A 76 9.39 -9.33 3.05
C ASP A 76 8.30 -8.44 3.67
N ILE A 77 8.12 -7.24 3.12
CA ILE A 77 6.95 -6.39 3.41
C ILE A 77 6.15 -6.11 2.13
N THR A 78 4.83 -6.27 2.22
CA THR A 78 3.87 -5.91 1.18
C THR A 78 3.07 -4.70 1.60
N LEU A 79 3.03 -3.68 0.74
CA LEU A 79 2.20 -2.49 0.90
C LEU A 79 1.21 -2.41 -0.26
N ALA A 80 -0.08 -2.49 0.06
CA ALA A 80 -1.16 -2.34 -0.90
C ALA A 80 -1.79 -0.95 -0.79
N PHE A 81 -1.81 -0.22 -1.90
CA PHE A 81 -2.18 1.19 -1.96
C PHE A 81 -3.58 1.36 -2.51
N HIS A 82 -4.42 2.06 -1.75
CA HIS A 82 -5.82 2.28 -2.07
C HIS A 82 -6.28 3.69 -1.69
N LEU A 83 -7.42 4.09 -2.27
CA LEU A 83 -8.19 5.25 -1.86
C LEU A 83 -9.62 4.83 -1.53
N ASN A 84 -10.08 5.28 -0.37
CA ASN A 84 -11.41 4.95 0.09
C ASN A 84 -12.46 5.72 -0.72
N SER A 85 -13.71 5.27 -0.63
CA SER A 85 -14.86 5.92 -1.22
C SER A 85 -16.05 5.79 -0.29
N SER A 86 -16.88 6.83 -0.21
CA SER A 86 -18.10 6.79 0.59
C SER A 86 -19.32 7.16 -0.22
N ALA A 87 -20.43 6.44 0.00
CA ALA A 87 -21.72 6.76 -0.61
C ALA A 87 -22.21 8.18 -0.27
N SER A 88 -21.84 8.69 0.92
CA SER A 88 -22.16 10.06 1.32
C SER A 88 -21.33 11.13 0.62
N GLY A 89 -20.16 10.76 0.07
CA GLY A 89 -19.17 11.68 -0.49
C GLY A 89 -18.51 12.63 0.53
N LYS A 90 -18.73 12.42 1.84
CA LYS A 90 -18.31 13.32 2.92
C LYS A 90 -17.36 12.70 3.94
N ALA A 91 -17.17 11.39 3.89
CA ALA A 91 -16.22 10.72 4.80
C ALA A 91 -14.78 11.16 4.45
N THR A 92 -13.93 11.27 5.47
CA THR A 92 -12.53 11.67 5.39
C THR A 92 -11.70 10.85 6.36
N GLY A 93 -10.40 10.75 6.10
CA GLY A 93 -9.40 10.21 7.02
C GLY A 93 -8.69 8.98 6.49
N VAL A 94 -7.54 8.68 7.10
CA VAL A 94 -6.66 7.55 6.75
C VAL A 94 -7.01 6.34 7.60
N GLU A 95 -7.01 5.15 7.00
CA GLU A 95 -7.02 3.86 7.71
C GLU A 95 -6.03 2.88 7.09
N THR A 96 -5.62 1.90 7.89
CA THR A 96 -4.83 0.78 7.39
C THR A 96 -5.51 -0.54 7.75
N PHE A 97 -5.32 -1.55 6.91
CA PHE A 97 -5.85 -2.89 7.14
C PHE A 97 -4.73 -3.92 7.21
N ILE A 98 -4.90 -4.88 8.12
CA ILE A 98 -4.00 -6.03 8.31
C ILE A 98 -4.79 -7.34 8.36
N SER A 99 -4.15 -8.47 8.06
CA SER A 99 -4.76 -9.80 8.20
C SER A 99 -5.18 -10.07 9.66
N ARG A 100 -6.20 -10.91 9.87
CA ARG A 100 -6.58 -11.40 11.21
C ARG A 100 -5.41 -12.04 11.96
N ASN A 101 -4.49 -12.67 11.21
CA ASN A 101 -3.33 -13.37 11.75
C ASN A 101 -2.04 -12.53 11.65
N ALA A 102 -2.17 -11.21 11.50
CA ALA A 102 -1.04 -10.31 11.32
C ALA A 102 -0.01 -10.43 12.46
N GLY A 103 1.25 -10.58 12.06
CA GLY A 103 2.40 -10.57 12.96
C GLY A 103 2.71 -9.18 13.53
N VAL A 104 3.73 -9.11 14.38
CA VAL A 104 4.13 -7.88 15.08
C VAL A 104 4.56 -6.77 14.12
N ASP A 105 5.29 -7.11 13.05
CA ASP A 105 5.79 -6.13 12.09
C ASP A 105 4.65 -5.53 11.23
N SER A 106 3.68 -6.33 10.75
CA SER A 106 2.48 -5.79 10.08
C SER A 106 1.71 -4.81 10.97
N LYS A 107 1.52 -5.16 12.26
CA LYS A 107 0.81 -4.30 13.23
C LYS A 107 1.55 -2.99 13.47
N ALA A 108 2.87 -3.05 13.64
CA ALA A 108 3.71 -1.88 13.88
C ALA A 108 3.80 -0.98 12.64
N ALA A 109 4.03 -1.56 11.45
CA ALA A 109 4.04 -0.82 10.19
C ALA A 109 2.69 -0.15 9.92
N ALA A 110 1.57 -0.86 10.08
CA ALA A 110 0.24 -0.30 9.89
C ALA A 110 -0.07 0.87 10.83
N LYS A 111 0.40 0.77 12.09
CA LYS A 111 0.24 1.83 13.09
C LYS A 111 1.09 3.06 12.77
N GLU A 112 2.36 2.87 12.41
CA GLU A 112 3.23 3.97 11.99
C GLU A 112 2.72 4.67 10.72
N LEU A 113 2.21 3.89 9.75
CA LEU A 113 1.61 4.43 8.54
C LEU A 113 0.38 5.29 8.85
N VAL A 114 -0.61 4.76 9.57
CA VAL A 114 -1.85 5.52 9.82
C VAL A 114 -1.61 6.78 10.65
N ASP A 115 -0.72 6.69 11.66
CA ASP A 115 -0.37 7.84 12.50
C ASP A 115 0.39 8.91 11.70
N GLY A 116 1.40 8.51 10.93
CA GLY A 116 2.22 9.43 10.16
C GLY A 116 1.45 10.08 9.01
N LEU A 117 0.67 9.31 8.26
CA LEU A 117 -0.14 9.82 7.15
C LEU A 117 -1.19 10.82 7.66
N ALA A 118 -1.92 10.49 8.73
CA ALA A 118 -2.88 11.40 9.33
C ALA A 118 -2.22 12.70 9.80
N ALA A 119 -1.01 12.64 10.37
CA ALA A 119 -0.26 13.82 10.78
C ALA A 119 0.21 14.69 9.60
N ILE A 120 0.73 14.06 8.54
CA ILE A 120 1.21 14.75 7.31
C ILE A 120 0.04 15.45 6.61
N MET A 121 -1.06 14.72 6.42
CA MET A 121 -2.23 15.18 5.68
C MET A 121 -3.15 16.06 6.53
N LYS A 122 -3.01 16.04 7.87
CA LYS A 122 -3.89 16.74 8.81
C LYS A 122 -5.36 16.37 8.64
N ILE A 123 -5.62 15.08 8.39
CA ILE A 123 -6.97 14.50 8.29
C ILE A 123 -7.16 13.45 9.40
N PRO A 124 -8.40 13.02 9.69
CA PRO A 124 -8.65 12.09 10.78
C PRO A 124 -7.85 10.78 10.66
N ASN A 125 -7.29 10.33 11.78
CA ASN A 125 -6.74 8.99 11.93
C ASN A 125 -7.88 8.03 12.28
N ARG A 126 -8.20 7.10 11.39
CA ARG A 126 -9.29 6.12 11.55
C ARG A 126 -8.79 4.77 12.08
N GLY A 127 -7.51 4.69 12.39
CA GLY A 127 -6.87 3.57 13.06
C GLY A 127 -6.44 2.43 12.14
N VAL A 128 -5.80 1.45 12.77
CA VAL A 128 -5.51 0.15 12.17
C VAL A 128 -6.72 -0.75 12.36
N LYS A 129 -7.18 -1.36 11.27
CA LYS A 129 -8.31 -2.27 11.23
C LYS A 129 -7.87 -3.66 10.82
N VAL A 130 -8.62 -4.66 11.27
CA VAL A 130 -8.46 -6.02 10.78
C VAL A 130 -9.29 -6.19 9.51
N GLU A 131 -8.82 -6.99 8.55
CA GLU A 131 -9.43 -7.15 7.22
C GLU A 131 -10.95 -7.41 7.22
N ASN A 132 -11.49 -8.05 8.26
CA ASN A 132 -12.93 -8.35 8.37
C ASN A 132 -13.79 -7.17 8.86
N GLU A 133 -13.16 -6.04 9.18
CA GLU A 133 -13.81 -4.75 9.39
C GLU A 133 -13.94 -3.95 8.09
N SER A 134 -13.39 -4.46 6.98
CA SER A 134 -13.62 -3.93 5.64
C SER A 134 -14.95 -4.44 5.04
N GLN A 135 -15.27 -4.01 3.82
CA GLN A 135 -16.39 -4.58 3.06
C GLN A 135 -16.18 -6.05 2.66
N HIS A 136 -14.96 -6.56 2.78
CA HIS A 136 -14.59 -7.94 2.46
C HIS A 136 -14.33 -8.74 3.74
N SER A 137 -14.73 -10.01 3.76
CA SER A 137 -14.48 -10.90 4.90
C SER A 137 -12.99 -11.30 5.04
N SER A 138 -12.24 -11.19 3.94
CA SER A 138 -10.79 -11.36 3.83
C SER A 138 -10.23 -10.60 2.63
N ILE A 139 -8.98 -10.14 2.74
CA ILE A 139 -8.24 -9.41 1.70
C ILE A 139 -7.01 -10.24 1.32
N GLY A 140 -7.00 -10.77 0.08
CA GLY A 140 -6.04 -11.80 -0.34
C GLY A 140 -4.56 -11.42 -0.22
N ILE A 141 -4.21 -10.18 -0.57
CA ILE A 141 -2.82 -9.69 -0.52
C ILE A 141 -2.26 -9.65 0.92
N LEU A 142 -3.13 -9.40 1.92
CA LEU A 142 -2.74 -9.35 3.35
C LEU A 142 -2.41 -10.73 3.94
N ASN A 143 -2.80 -11.80 3.26
CA ASN A 143 -2.66 -13.19 3.73
C ASN A 143 -1.54 -13.96 3.01
N LEU A 144 -0.68 -13.25 2.29
CA LEU A 144 0.55 -13.83 1.74
C LEU A 144 1.66 -13.87 2.80
N ARG A 145 2.76 -14.57 2.51
CA ARG A 145 3.90 -14.69 3.42
C ARG A 145 4.61 -13.33 3.55
N GLY A 146 5.07 -13.02 4.77
CA GLY A 146 5.75 -11.76 5.08
C GLY A 146 4.86 -10.83 5.91
N SER A 147 5.33 -9.61 6.12
CA SER A 147 4.51 -8.53 6.66
C SER A 147 3.65 -7.93 5.54
N ALA A 148 2.44 -7.50 5.86
CA ALA A 148 1.53 -6.94 4.88
C ALA A 148 0.61 -5.89 5.50
N VAL A 149 0.44 -4.77 4.80
CA VAL A 149 -0.46 -3.66 5.16
C VAL A 149 -1.17 -3.17 3.90
N LEU A 150 -2.48 -2.99 3.98
CA LEU A 150 -3.25 -2.25 3.00
C LEU A 150 -3.48 -0.85 3.56
N ILE A 151 -3.30 0.17 2.73
CA ILE A 151 -3.34 1.57 3.10
C ILE A 151 -4.47 2.23 2.32
N GLU A 152 -5.47 2.72 3.04
CA GLU A 152 -6.44 3.67 2.51
C GLU A 152 -5.94 5.08 2.83
N PHE A 153 -5.29 5.73 1.85
CA PHE A 153 -4.62 7.03 2.07
C PHE A 153 -5.58 8.18 2.40
N GLY A 154 -6.88 7.96 2.27
CA GLY A 154 -7.95 8.95 2.41
C GLY A 154 -9.09 8.61 1.47
N PHE A 155 -10.12 9.45 1.45
CA PHE A 155 -11.25 9.29 0.53
C PHE A 155 -11.01 10.06 -0.78
N ILE A 156 -11.23 9.40 -1.93
CA ILE A 156 -11.03 10.02 -3.25
C ILE A 156 -11.89 11.29 -3.43
N GLN A 157 -13.06 11.36 -2.76
CA GLN A 157 -13.94 12.52 -2.82
C GLN A 157 -13.45 13.73 -2.00
N THR A 158 -12.87 13.52 -0.82
CA THR A 158 -12.58 14.61 0.13
C THR A 158 -11.10 14.90 0.33
N ASP A 159 -10.25 13.88 0.23
CA ASP A 159 -8.86 13.93 0.70
C ASP A 159 -7.85 13.93 -0.46
N LEU A 160 -8.29 13.64 -1.69
CA LEU A 160 -7.42 13.50 -2.87
C LEU A 160 -6.54 14.75 -3.12
N LYS A 161 -7.11 15.95 -2.97
CA LYS A 161 -6.35 17.19 -3.14
C LYS A 161 -5.20 17.29 -2.13
N ILE A 162 -5.48 16.94 -0.88
CA ILE A 162 -4.48 16.96 0.21
C ILE A 162 -3.42 15.91 -0.06
N PHE A 163 -3.80 14.70 -0.49
CA PHE A 163 -2.88 13.64 -0.88
C PHE A 163 -1.88 14.12 -1.94
N ILE A 164 -2.38 14.75 -3.02
CA ILE A 164 -1.55 15.28 -4.10
C ILE A 164 -0.63 16.40 -3.60
N GLU A 165 -1.15 17.35 -2.81
CA GLU A 165 -0.35 18.44 -2.24
C GLU A 165 0.74 17.96 -1.26
N LYS A 166 0.54 16.81 -0.63
CA LYS A 166 1.44 16.21 0.37
C LYS A 166 2.24 15.02 -0.14
N GLU A 167 2.14 14.71 -1.43
CA GLU A 167 2.62 13.46 -2.01
C GLU A 167 4.09 13.17 -1.72
N GLU A 168 4.98 14.17 -1.78
CA GLU A 168 6.41 13.96 -1.47
C GLU A 168 6.64 13.57 0.00
N GLN A 169 5.92 14.18 0.94
CA GLN A 169 6.01 13.84 2.37
C GLN A 169 5.45 12.45 2.64
N ILE A 170 4.38 12.09 1.92
CA ILE A 170 3.78 10.75 1.97
C ILE A 170 4.79 9.72 1.42
N LEU A 171 5.42 10.01 0.28
CA LEU A 171 6.46 9.15 -0.31
C LEU A 171 7.63 8.96 0.65
N ASP A 172 8.11 10.03 1.31
CA ASP A 172 9.18 9.94 2.31
C ASP A 172 8.82 8.97 3.45
N LEU A 173 7.58 9.07 3.97
CA LEU A 173 7.09 8.20 5.04
C LEU A 173 6.95 6.74 4.58
N VAL A 174 6.26 6.51 3.46
CA VAL A 174 6.00 5.15 2.96
C VAL A 174 7.30 4.46 2.56
N GLU A 175 8.23 5.18 1.93
CA GLU A 175 9.57 4.68 1.61
C GLU A 175 10.34 4.29 2.87
N SER A 176 10.36 5.16 3.89
CA SER A 176 11.04 4.87 5.16
C SER A 176 10.47 3.62 5.85
N ILE A 177 9.15 3.45 5.82
CA ILE A 177 8.49 2.29 6.44
C ILE A 177 8.75 1.02 5.63
N ALA A 178 8.68 1.09 4.30
CA ALA A 178 8.98 -0.04 3.43
C ALA A 178 10.40 -0.57 3.67
N ILE A 179 11.40 0.31 3.75
CA ILE A 179 12.79 -0.06 4.02
C ILE A 179 12.96 -0.60 5.45
N LYS A 180 12.35 0.07 6.45
CA LYS A 180 12.49 -0.31 7.87
C LYS A 180 11.98 -1.72 8.16
N TYR A 181 10.90 -2.13 7.49
CA TYR A 181 10.21 -3.39 7.74
C TYR A 181 10.51 -4.49 6.72
N ASP A 182 11.37 -4.22 5.76
CA ASP A 182 12.07 -5.29 5.04
C ASP A 182 13.13 -5.89 5.98
N ARG A 183 12.87 -7.10 6.46
CA ARG A 183 13.70 -7.81 7.45
C ARG A 183 14.62 -8.85 6.83
N ASN A 184 14.64 -8.96 5.51
CA ASN A 184 15.56 -9.85 4.86
C ASN A 184 17.00 -9.31 5.09
N LYS A 185 17.89 -10.21 5.49
CA LYS A 185 19.31 -9.95 5.76
C LYS A 185 20.14 -10.88 4.89
#